data_AF-A0AA88EAR2-F1
#
_entry.id   AF-A0AA88EAR2-F1
#
_cell.length_a   1.000
_cell.length_b   1.000
_cell.length_c   1.000
_cell.angle_alpha   90.00
_cell.angle_beta   90.00
_cell.angle_gamma   90.00
#
_symmetry.space_group_name_H-M   'P 1'
#
loop_
_entity.id
_entity.type
_entity.pdbx_description
1 polymer ?
#
loop_
_entity_poly.entity_id
_entity_poly.type
_entity_poly.pdbx_seq_one_letter_code
_entity_poly.pdbx_strand_id
1 'polypeptide(L)'
;MLFKVCCWKLQFDGSIKYMLFLSFTCITSSNYRFHYPHYRQQFVFVMALQEKLDKFKRQQESCQSMLTSIAASTKPRPTHKVPPAIPPTISKPPAPAVKFSNDTERLQHINSIRKSPAGAQIKRVIDLLLETRQALTPEQINEACYVDINANKTVFDSLRKNPKVNYDGKRFSYKSKHDLKDKSQLIYLVRKFPEGIAVIDLKDAYPTVMEDLQALKAAGQIWLLSNLDSQEDIAYPNDPRVPIKVDDELKLLFRGIELPRDMLDIEKDLQKNGMKPATNTAQRRAMAQVQGISSKPKTKKKKHEISKRTKLTNAHLPELFQNLNK
;
A
#
# COMPACT_ATOMS: atom_id res chain seq x y z
N MET A 1 10.44 42.19 12.82
CA MET A 1 9.79 40.92 13.21
C MET A 1 9.63 40.91 14.72
N LEU A 2 8.39 40.89 15.23
CA LEU A 2 8.13 40.80 16.66
C LEU A 2 7.78 39.36 17.01
N PHE A 3 8.60 38.72 17.84
CA PHE A 3 8.32 37.39 18.37
C PHE A 3 7.44 37.51 19.60
N LYS A 4 6.22 36.94 19.55
CA LYS A 4 5.38 36.79 20.73
C LYS A 4 5.40 35.32 21.15
N VAL A 5 6.04 35.04 22.28
CA VAL A 5 6.01 33.73 22.92
C VAL A 5 4.81 33.72 23.86
N CYS A 6 3.77 32.95 23.51
CA CYS A 6 2.67 32.67 24.41
C CYS A 6 2.92 31.32 25.09
N CYS A 7 3.13 31.34 26.41
CA CYS A 7 3.25 30.13 27.21
C CYS A 7 1.89 29.82 27.84
N TRP A 8 1.31 28.68 27.50
CA TRP A 8 0.07 28.20 28.12
C TRP A 8 0.36 27.03 29.04
N LYS A 9 -0.20 27.10 30.26
CA LYS A 9 -0.08 26.08 31.29
C LYS A 9 -1.33 25.21 31.25
N LEU A 10 -1.19 23.96 30.82
CA LEU A 10 -2.25 22.96 30.90
C LEU A 10 -1.89 21.89 31.93
N GLN A 11 -2.84 21.55 32.78
CA GLN A 11 -2.67 20.60 33.88
C GLN A 11 -3.53 19.37 33.61
N PHE A 12 -2.90 18.21 33.46
CA PHE A 12 -3.54 16.89 33.42
C PHE A 12 -2.83 15.97 34.41
N ASP A 13 -3.61 15.28 35.24
CA ASP A 13 -3.20 14.25 36.21
C ASP A 13 -1.85 14.49 36.89
N GLY A 14 -1.78 15.55 37.71
CA GLY A 14 -0.74 15.72 38.71
C GLY A 14 0.69 15.97 38.20
N SER A 15 0.92 16.09 36.89
CA SER A 15 2.23 16.46 36.34
C SER A 15 2.13 17.66 35.39
N ILE A 16 2.87 18.73 35.71
CA ILE A 16 2.93 19.95 34.91
C ILE A 16 3.96 19.75 33.78
N LYS A 17 3.53 19.89 32.54
CA LYS A 17 4.42 20.00 31.37
C LYS A 17 4.14 21.32 30.65
N TYR A 18 5.21 22.06 30.36
CA TYR A 18 5.14 23.30 29.58
C TYR A 18 5.42 22.98 28.10
N MET A 19 4.55 23.46 27.22
CA MET A 19 4.72 23.32 25.78
C MET A 19 4.84 24.71 25.15
N LEU A 20 5.99 25.01 24.57
CA LEU A 20 6.22 26.26 23.84
C LEU A 20 5.80 26.07 22.37
N PHE A 21 4.93 26.95 21.89
CA PHE A 21 4.66 27.11 20.46
C PHE A 21 5.17 28.48 19.99
N LEU A 22 5.94 28.47 18.92
CA LEU A 22 6.36 29.67 18.18
C LEU A 22 5.47 29.83 16.96
N SER A 23 4.61 30.85 16.96
CA SER A 23 3.80 31.22 15.80
C SER A 23 4.41 32.45 15.10
N PHE A 24 4.62 32.32 13.79
CA PHE A 24 5.05 33.41 12.92
C PHE A 24 3.83 34.07 12.29
N THR A 25 3.60 35.35 12.56
CA THR A 25 2.64 36.19 11.84
C THR A 25 3.38 37.14 10.90
N CYS A 26 3.20 36.94 9.59
CA CYS A 26 3.63 37.87 8.56
C CYS A 26 2.44 38.78 8.20
N ILE A 27 2.61 40.10 8.39
CA ILE A 27 1.63 41.11 7.96
C ILE A 27 2.11 41.67 6.62
N THR A 28 1.38 41.39 5.54
CA THR A 28 1.29 42.28 4.37
C THR A 28 -0.03 42.09 3.63
N SER A 29 -0.65 43.21 3.27
CA SER A 29 -1.81 43.36 2.39
C SER A 29 -1.64 42.69 1.04
N SER A 30 -2.64 41.94 0.58
CA SER A 30 -3.33 42.18 -0.70
C SER A 30 -4.37 41.09 -0.99
N ASN A 31 -5.49 41.55 -1.55
CA ASN A 31 -6.62 40.76 -2.05
C ASN A 31 -6.19 39.54 -2.89
N TYR A 32 -6.50 38.34 -2.44
CA TYR A 32 -6.97 37.24 -3.30
C TYR A 32 -7.90 36.31 -2.52
N ARG A 33 -9.13 36.20 -3.01
CA ARG A 33 -10.20 35.36 -2.48
C ARG A 33 -9.93 33.91 -2.90
N PHE A 34 -9.38 33.10 -2.00
CA PHE A 34 -9.38 31.64 -2.13
C PHE A 34 -10.49 31.03 -1.28
N HIS A 35 -11.44 30.40 -1.96
CA HIS A 35 -12.56 29.67 -1.37
C HIS A 35 -12.05 28.31 -0.87
N TYR A 36 -11.93 28.13 0.45
CA TYR A 36 -11.59 26.84 1.08
C TYR A 36 -12.87 26.20 1.66
N PRO A 37 -13.35 25.04 1.15
CA PRO A 37 -14.57 24.40 1.67
C PRO A 37 -14.32 23.51 2.91
N HIS A 38 -13.08 23.38 3.38
CA HIS A 38 -12.71 22.32 4.32
C HIS A 38 -13.00 22.61 5.80
N TYR A 39 -13.05 23.88 6.23
CA TYR A 39 -13.23 24.24 7.64
C TYR A 39 -14.69 24.23 8.11
N ARG A 40 -15.66 24.33 7.19
CA ARG A 40 -17.09 24.29 7.53
C ARG A 40 -17.60 22.86 7.82
N GLN A 41 -17.03 21.87 7.15
CA GLN A 41 -17.36 20.44 7.36
C GLN A 41 -16.88 19.95 8.73
N GLN A 42 -15.70 20.38 9.18
CA GLN A 42 -15.10 19.91 10.43
C GLN A 42 -15.84 20.44 11.67
N PHE A 43 -16.39 21.66 11.63
CA PHE A 43 -17.17 22.22 12.73
C PHE A 43 -18.57 21.57 12.86
N VAL A 44 -19.21 21.22 11.74
CA VAL A 44 -20.51 20.50 11.73
C VAL A 44 -20.35 19.08 12.26
N PHE A 45 -19.23 18.41 11.98
CA PHE A 45 -18.97 17.05 12.45
C PHE A 45 -18.78 16.98 13.98
N VAL A 46 -18.09 17.95 14.59
CA VAL A 46 -17.88 18.00 16.05
C VAL A 46 -19.19 18.24 16.80
N MET A 47 -20.05 19.13 16.30
CA MET A 47 -21.37 19.38 16.90
C MET A 47 -22.31 18.17 16.76
N ALA A 48 -22.30 17.49 15.61
CA ALA A 48 -23.09 16.28 15.40
C ALA A 48 -22.62 15.09 16.26
N LEU A 49 -21.32 15.01 16.56
CA LEU A 49 -20.76 13.99 17.45
C LEU A 49 -21.20 14.24 18.90
N GLN A 50 -21.16 15.50 19.34
CA GLN A 50 -21.61 15.91 20.67
C GLN A 50 -23.10 15.61 20.87
N GLU A 51 -23.94 15.93 19.88
CA GLU A 51 -25.37 15.66 19.95
C GLU A 51 -25.70 14.15 20.04
N LYS A 52 -24.92 13.31 19.35
CA LYS A 52 -25.03 11.84 19.47
C LYS A 52 -24.61 11.34 20.84
N LEU A 53 -23.58 11.93 21.42
CA LEU A 53 -23.07 11.57 22.75
C LEU A 53 -24.07 11.95 23.85
N ASP A 54 -24.70 13.11 23.72
CA ASP A 54 -25.74 13.56 24.65
C ASP A 54 -27.03 12.73 24.54
N LYS A 55 -27.41 12.31 23.32
CA LYS A 55 -28.52 11.37 23.10
C LYS A 55 -28.25 10.02 23.76
N PHE A 56 -27.03 9.50 23.64
CA PHE A 56 -26.63 8.24 24.27
C PHE A 56 -26.66 8.32 25.80
N LYS A 57 -26.15 9.42 26.39
CA LYS A 57 -26.20 9.64 27.85
C LYS A 57 -27.64 9.72 28.36
N ARG A 58 -28.52 10.46 27.69
CA ARG A 58 -29.95 10.54 28.05
C ARG A 58 -30.64 9.18 27.96
N GLN A 59 -30.27 8.36 26.98
CA GLN A 59 -30.81 7.01 26.86
C GLN A 59 -30.35 6.12 28.01
N GLN A 60 -29.08 6.24 28.42
CA GLN A 60 -28.54 5.50 29.57
C GLN A 60 -29.22 5.91 30.89
N GLU A 61 -29.44 7.21 31.10
CA GLU A 61 -30.16 7.74 32.26
C GLU A 61 -31.63 7.29 32.30
N SER A 62 -32.30 7.24 31.15
CA SER A 62 -33.67 6.73 31.03
C SER A 62 -33.78 5.23 31.35
N CYS A 63 -32.80 4.43 30.95
CA CYS A 63 -32.77 3.02 31.29
C CYS A 63 -32.52 2.81 32.79
N GLN A 64 -31.65 3.63 33.40
CA GLN A 64 -31.38 3.55 34.84
C GLN A 64 -32.57 4.01 35.68
N SER A 65 -33.30 5.04 35.26
CA SER A 65 -34.49 5.51 35.96
C SER A 65 -35.65 4.49 35.87
N MET A 66 -35.80 3.80 34.73
CA MET A 66 -36.75 2.67 34.60
C MET A 66 -36.40 1.50 35.52
N LEU A 67 -35.12 1.13 35.64
CA LEU A 67 -34.70 0.05 36.54
C LEU A 67 -34.93 0.41 38.02
N THR A 68 -34.72 1.69 38.37
CA THR A 68 -34.93 2.20 39.73
C THR A 68 -36.43 2.26 40.09
N SER A 69 -37.30 2.61 39.14
CA SER A 69 -38.76 2.64 39.38
C SER A 69 -39.36 1.23 39.49
N ILE A 70 -38.82 0.25 38.77
CA ILE A 70 -39.21 -1.16 38.90
C ILE A 70 -38.78 -1.72 40.27
N ALA A 71 -37.58 -1.37 40.74
CA ALA A 71 -37.11 -1.76 42.07
C ALA A 71 -37.98 -1.15 43.19
N ALA A 72 -38.41 0.11 43.03
CA ALA A 72 -39.23 0.82 44.01
C ALA A 72 -40.72 0.37 44.05
N SER A 73 -41.20 -0.38 43.05
CA SER A 73 -42.60 -0.84 42.96
C SER A 73 -42.88 -2.16 43.70
N THR A 74 -41.87 -2.80 44.30
CA THR A 74 -42.06 -4.05 45.06
C THR A 74 -42.63 -3.79 46.46
N LYS A 75 -43.96 -3.69 46.57
CA LYS A 75 -44.66 -3.77 47.88
C LYS A 75 -44.84 -5.24 48.32
N PRO A 76 -44.56 -5.60 49.58
CA PRO A 76 -44.79 -6.95 50.10
C PRO A 76 -46.26 -7.16 50.48
N ARG A 77 -46.82 -8.32 50.12
CA ARG A 77 -48.15 -8.81 50.57
C ARG A 77 -47.98 -9.63 51.87
N PRO A 78 -48.92 -9.59 52.83
CA PRO A 78 -48.65 -10.08 54.18
C PRO A 78 -48.68 -11.60 54.32
N THR A 79 -48.00 -11.99 55.39
CA THR A 79 -47.66 -13.30 55.94
C THR A 79 -48.85 -14.21 56.24
N HIS A 80 -48.75 -15.48 55.83
CA HIS A 80 -49.42 -16.60 56.50
C HIS A 80 -48.36 -17.46 57.21
N LYS A 81 -48.60 -17.71 58.50
CA LYS A 81 -47.76 -18.50 59.41
C LYS A 81 -47.92 -20.00 59.15
N VAL A 82 -46.80 -20.74 59.09
CA VAL A 82 -46.73 -22.20 59.28
C VAL A 82 -45.44 -22.53 60.07
N PRO A 83 -45.41 -23.51 61.00
CA PRO A 83 -44.30 -23.74 61.94
C PRO A 83 -43.13 -24.55 61.36
N PRO A 84 -41.99 -24.66 62.08
CA PRO A 84 -40.71 -25.09 61.52
C PRO A 84 -40.47 -26.61 61.62
N ALA A 85 -39.76 -27.19 60.65
CA ALA A 85 -39.20 -28.54 60.75
C ALA A 85 -37.82 -28.64 60.05
N ILE A 86 -36.78 -28.77 60.89
CA ILE A 86 -35.52 -29.55 60.82
C ILE A 86 -34.75 -29.65 59.47
N PRO A 87 -33.43 -29.39 59.46
CA PRO A 87 -32.57 -29.46 58.26
C PRO A 87 -32.03 -30.88 57.99
N PRO A 88 -31.60 -31.15 56.75
CA PRO A 88 -30.43 -31.99 56.57
C PRO A 88 -29.33 -31.28 55.75
N THR A 89 -28.17 -31.23 56.39
CA THR A 89 -26.83 -30.98 55.87
C THR A 89 -26.50 -31.90 54.70
N ILE A 90 -26.26 -31.34 53.50
CA ILE A 90 -25.25 -31.84 52.54
C ILE A 90 -24.59 -30.62 51.87
N SER A 91 -23.36 -30.34 52.30
CA SER A 91 -22.45 -29.36 51.71
C SER A 91 -21.98 -29.84 50.34
N LYS A 92 -22.57 -29.31 49.26
CA LYS A 92 -22.00 -29.37 47.91
C LYS A 92 -21.20 -28.08 47.70
N PRO A 93 -19.93 -28.12 47.27
CA PRO A 93 -19.19 -26.90 47.01
C PRO A 93 -19.90 -26.10 45.90
N PRO A 94 -20.05 -24.77 46.03
CA PRO A 94 -20.65 -23.95 45.00
C PRO A 94 -19.78 -24.06 43.74
N ALA A 95 -20.40 -24.49 42.64
CA ALA A 95 -19.80 -24.39 41.32
C ALA A 95 -19.31 -22.95 41.11
N PRO A 96 -18.15 -22.74 40.46
CA PRO A 96 -17.64 -21.39 40.22
C PRO A 96 -18.71 -20.59 39.49
N ALA A 97 -19.04 -19.41 40.05
CA ALA A 97 -20.03 -18.51 39.46
C ALA A 97 -19.63 -18.19 38.01
N VAL A 98 -20.32 -18.82 37.06
CA VAL A 98 -20.16 -18.58 35.63
C VAL A 98 -20.57 -17.12 35.40
N LYS A 99 -19.59 -16.30 35.04
CA LYS A 99 -19.79 -14.88 34.72
C LYS A 99 -20.52 -14.77 33.38
N PHE A 100 -21.83 -15.00 33.42
CA PHE A 100 -22.78 -15.11 32.29
C PHE A 100 -22.69 -13.97 31.26
N SER A 101 -22.23 -12.79 31.70
CA SER A 101 -22.04 -11.62 30.85
C SER A 101 -20.95 -11.83 29.79
N ASN A 102 -19.83 -12.46 30.14
CA ASN A 102 -18.69 -12.59 29.23
C ASN A 102 -18.95 -13.65 28.14
N ASP A 103 -19.69 -14.72 28.47
CA ASP A 103 -20.04 -15.76 27.52
C ASP A 103 -21.04 -15.26 26.47
N THR A 104 -21.98 -14.41 26.87
CA THR A 104 -22.97 -13.81 25.94
C THR A 104 -22.28 -12.88 24.93
N GLU A 105 -21.35 -12.04 25.38
CA GLU A 105 -20.58 -11.13 24.51
C GLU A 105 -19.68 -11.90 23.54
N ARG A 106 -18.99 -12.95 24.03
CA ARG A 106 -18.15 -13.81 23.18
C ARG A 106 -18.98 -14.49 22.08
N LEU A 107 -20.14 -15.05 22.43
CA LEU A 107 -21.03 -15.70 21.47
C LEU A 107 -21.60 -14.71 20.45
N GLN A 108 -21.94 -13.49 20.86
CA GLN A 108 -22.36 -12.42 19.95
C GLN A 108 -21.24 -12.05 18.98
N HIS A 109 -20.00 -11.95 19.46
CA HIS A 109 -18.83 -11.66 18.62
C HIS A 109 -18.59 -12.77 17.59
N ILE A 110 -18.63 -14.03 18.01
CA ILE A 110 -18.52 -15.20 17.13
C ILE A 110 -19.60 -15.17 16.05
N ASN A 111 -20.85 -14.94 16.45
CA ASN A 111 -21.97 -14.87 15.51
C ASN A 111 -21.83 -13.69 14.54
N SER A 112 -21.32 -12.55 15.00
CA SER A 112 -21.04 -11.40 14.14
C SER A 112 -20.01 -11.75 13.06
N ILE A 113 -18.93 -12.43 13.43
CA ILE A 113 -17.90 -12.89 12.48
C ILE A 113 -18.47 -13.90 11.49
N ARG A 114 -19.22 -14.90 11.95
CA ARG A 114 -19.78 -15.95 11.08
C ARG A 114 -20.84 -15.44 10.11
N LYS A 115 -21.59 -14.39 10.50
CA LYS A 115 -22.55 -13.71 9.62
C LYS A 115 -21.91 -12.65 8.73
N SER A 116 -20.63 -12.33 8.93
CA SER A 116 -19.93 -11.36 8.09
C SER A 116 -19.78 -11.88 6.65
N PRO A 117 -19.68 -11.00 5.64
CA PRO A 117 -19.49 -11.41 4.25
C PRO A 117 -18.26 -12.29 4.06
N ALA A 118 -18.30 -13.22 3.11
CA ALA A 118 -17.20 -14.16 2.85
C ALA A 118 -15.85 -13.45 2.67
N GLY A 119 -15.81 -12.31 1.99
CA GLY A 119 -14.59 -11.51 1.82
C GLY A 119 -13.96 -11.03 3.13
N ALA A 120 -14.78 -10.68 4.13
CA ALA A 120 -14.30 -10.26 5.44
C ALA A 120 -13.72 -11.45 6.23
N GLN A 121 -14.38 -12.61 6.15
CA GLN A 121 -13.87 -13.85 6.76
C GLN A 121 -12.53 -14.26 6.15
N ILE A 122 -12.42 -14.24 4.82
CA ILE A 122 -11.18 -14.55 4.09
C ILE A 122 -10.05 -13.61 4.51
N LYS A 123 -10.31 -12.30 4.55
CA LYS A 123 -9.31 -11.32 4.98
C LYS A 123 -8.81 -11.61 6.39
N ARG A 124 -9.72 -11.88 7.34
CA ARG A 124 -9.36 -12.19 8.73
C ARG A 124 -8.48 -13.44 8.85
N VAL A 125 -8.74 -14.46 8.04
CA VAL A 125 -7.88 -15.66 7.97
C VAL A 125 -6.51 -15.33 7.40
N ILE A 126 -6.43 -14.52 6.34
CA ILE A 126 -5.15 -14.11 5.74
C ILE A 126 -4.32 -13.29 6.74
N ASP A 127 -4.95 -12.36 7.45
CA ASP A 127 -4.30 -11.53 8.46
C ASP A 127 -3.73 -12.42 9.59
N LEU A 128 -4.48 -13.41 10.06
CA LEU A 128 -3.98 -14.41 11.04
C LEU A 128 -2.78 -15.20 10.50
N LEU A 129 -2.83 -15.68 9.26
CA LEU A 129 -1.73 -16.42 8.66
C LEU A 129 -0.48 -15.54 8.46
N LEU A 130 -0.68 -14.27 8.14
CA LEU A 130 0.39 -13.27 8.02
C LEU A 130 1.06 -12.98 9.37
N GLU A 131 0.27 -12.87 10.45
CA GLU A 131 0.80 -12.62 11.80
C GLU A 131 1.50 -13.84 12.38
N THR A 132 0.89 -15.03 12.26
CA THR A 132 1.41 -16.27 12.85
C THR A 132 2.58 -16.86 12.07
N ARG A 133 2.63 -16.65 10.74
CA ARG A 133 3.64 -17.22 9.82
C ARG A 133 3.74 -18.76 9.89
N GLN A 134 2.68 -19.42 10.34
CA GLN A 134 2.63 -20.87 10.52
C GLN A 134 1.57 -21.52 9.64
N ALA A 135 1.74 -22.81 9.38
CA ALA A 135 0.75 -23.61 8.67
C ALA A 135 -0.33 -24.09 9.66
N LEU A 136 -1.53 -23.52 9.58
CA LEU A 136 -2.63 -23.79 10.50
C LEU A 136 -3.68 -24.71 9.88
N THR A 137 -4.30 -25.53 10.72
CA THR A 137 -5.46 -26.36 10.33
C THR A 137 -6.75 -25.53 10.35
N PRO A 138 -7.79 -25.93 9.59
CA PRO A 138 -9.11 -25.27 9.63
C PRO A 138 -9.67 -25.14 11.05
N GLU A 139 -9.43 -26.14 11.90
CA GLU A 139 -9.88 -26.18 13.28
C GLU A 139 -9.16 -25.13 14.13
N GLN A 140 -7.83 -25.04 14.02
CA GLN A 140 -7.03 -24.01 14.69
C GLN A 140 -7.41 -22.60 14.24
N ILE A 141 -7.74 -22.42 12.96
CA ILE A 141 -8.19 -21.12 12.43
C ILE A 141 -9.57 -20.75 13.01
N ASN A 142 -10.48 -21.72 13.16
CA ASN A 142 -11.76 -21.49 13.80
C ASN A 142 -11.60 -21.14 15.28
N GLU A 143 -10.64 -21.73 16.00
CA GLU A 143 -10.35 -21.37 17.38
C GLU A 143 -9.80 -19.94 17.52
N ALA A 144 -8.89 -19.53 16.62
CA ALA A 144 -8.24 -18.23 16.68
C ALA A 144 -9.10 -17.08 16.12
N CYS A 145 -9.82 -17.32 15.02
CA CYS A 145 -10.56 -16.29 14.28
C CYS A 145 -12.07 -16.48 14.26
N TYR A 146 -12.60 -17.58 14.80
CA TYR A 146 -14.03 -17.93 14.80
C TYR A 146 -14.67 -18.08 13.41
N VAL A 147 -13.83 -18.20 12.38
CA VAL A 147 -14.23 -18.46 11.00
C VAL A 147 -14.25 -19.97 10.77
N ASP A 148 -15.42 -20.50 10.46
CA ASP A 148 -15.60 -21.91 10.14
C ASP A 148 -15.39 -22.14 8.64
N ILE A 149 -14.17 -22.53 8.28
CA ILE A 149 -13.78 -22.77 6.89
C ILE A 149 -14.44 -24.05 6.35
N ASN A 150 -14.62 -25.07 7.19
CA ASN A 150 -15.17 -26.38 6.77
C ASN A 150 -16.67 -26.28 6.50
N ALA A 151 -17.42 -25.53 7.31
CA ALA A 151 -18.85 -25.31 7.10
C ALA A 151 -19.12 -24.41 5.88
N ASN A 152 -18.22 -23.46 5.58
CA ASN A 152 -18.39 -22.50 4.50
C ASN A 152 -17.53 -22.82 3.28
N LYS A 153 -18.07 -23.63 2.37
CA LYS A 153 -17.41 -24.02 1.11
C LYS A 153 -16.92 -22.82 0.29
N THR A 154 -17.66 -21.72 0.28
CA THR A 154 -17.27 -20.52 -0.50
C THR A 154 -15.97 -19.89 0.01
N VAL A 155 -15.77 -19.88 1.33
CA VAL A 155 -14.55 -19.36 1.97
C VAL A 155 -13.40 -20.32 1.71
N PHE A 156 -13.61 -21.63 1.84
CA PHE A 156 -12.59 -22.64 1.53
C PHE A 156 -12.10 -22.52 0.07
N ASP A 157 -13.01 -22.50 -0.91
CA ASP A 157 -12.67 -22.42 -2.33
C ASP A 157 -11.97 -21.10 -2.66
N SER A 158 -12.41 -19.99 -2.06
CA SER A 158 -11.80 -18.67 -2.25
C SER A 158 -10.38 -18.59 -1.66
N LEU A 159 -10.17 -19.18 -0.48
CA LEU A 159 -8.84 -19.25 0.15
C LEU A 159 -7.88 -20.07 -0.71
N ARG A 160 -8.33 -21.21 -1.23
CA ARG A 160 -7.51 -22.06 -2.11
C ARG A 160 -7.13 -21.38 -3.43
N LYS A 161 -8.00 -20.51 -3.97
CA LYS A 161 -7.73 -19.75 -5.20
C LYS A 161 -6.87 -18.50 -4.95
N ASN A 162 -6.72 -18.07 -3.69
CA ASN A 162 -6.08 -16.79 -3.37
C ASN A 162 -4.55 -16.87 -3.54
N PRO A 163 -3.90 -15.92 -4.24
CA PRO A 163 -2.44 -15.91 -4.41
C PRO A 163 -1.65 -15.77 -3.09
N LYS A 164 -2.27 -15.24 -2.03
CA LYS A 164 -1.64 -15.01 -0.72
C LYS A 164 -1.74 -16.19 0.25
N VAL A 165 -2.39 -17.28 -0.15
CA VAL A 165 -2.60 -18.46 0.69
C VAL A 165 -2.13 -19.69 -0.07
N ASN A 166 -1.41 -20.57 0.62
CA ASN A 166 -1.07 -21.90 0.14
C ASN A 166 -1.87 -22.94 0.95
N TYR A 167 -2.37 -23.98 0.26
CA TYR A 167 -3.13 -25.05 0.88
C TYR A 167 -2.51 -26.41 0.55
N ASP A 168 -2.02 -27.10 1.59
CA ASP A 168 -1.29 -28.36 1.46
C ASP A 168 -2.22 -29.59 1.51
N GLY A 169 -3.53 -29.41 1.34
CA GLY A 169 -4.54 -30.47 1.46
C GLY A 169 -5.04 -30.71 2.88
N LYS A 170 -4.32 -30.21 3.89
CA LYS A 170 -4.72 -30.27 5.32
C LYS A 170 -4.55 -28.96 6.07
N ARG A 171 -3.57 -28.14 5.67
CA ARG A 171 -3.19 -26.90 6.36
C ARG A 171 -3.16 -25.73 5.39
N PHE A 172 -3.44 -24.56 5.91
CA PHE A 172 -3.30 -23.27 5.23
C PHE A 172 -2.06 -22.56 5.75
N SER A 173 -1.23 -22.05 4.84
CA SER A 173 -0.06 -21.23 5.17
C SER A 173 -0.08 -19.94 4.35
N TYR A 174 0.54 -18.89 4.90
CA TYR A 174 0.69 -17.63 4.17
C TYR A 174 1.70 -17.78 3.03
N LYS A 175 1.38 -17.20 1.87
CA LYS A 175 2.25 -17.16 0.69
C LYS A 175 2.54 -15.71 0.32
N SER A 176 3.77 -15.26 0.57
CA SER A 176 4.25 -13.96 0.07
C SER A 176 4.44 -14.01 -1.44
N LYS A 177 4.55 -12.83 -2.07
CA LYS A 177 4.79 -12.75 -3.53
C LYS A 177 6.15 -13.33 -3.90
N HIS A 178 7.13 -13.09 -3.04
CA HIS A 178 8.46 -13.68 -3.10
C HIS A 178 8.70 -14.49 -1.82
N ASP A 179 8.93 -15.80 -1.95
CA ASP A 179 9.23 -16.69 -0.83
C ASP A 179 10.69 -16.44 -0.38
N LEU A 180 10.87 -15.42 0.45
CA LEU A 180 12.16 -15.04 1.03
C LEU A 180 12.13 -15.33 2.52
N LYS A 181 13.19 -15.96 3.02
CA LYS A 181 13.37 -16.25 4.45
C LYS A 181 14.50 -15.43 5.07
N ASP A 182 15.53 -15.16 4.28
CA ASP A 182 16.78 -14.57 4.75
C ASP A 182 17.23 -13.39 3.88
N LYS A 183 18.01 -12.50 4.50
CA LYS A 183 18.71 -11.39 3.83
C LYS A 183 19.52 -11.82 2.60
N SER A 184 20.15 -12.99 2.66
CA SER A 184 20.94 -13.55 1.56
C SER A 184 20.08 -13.88 0.33
N GLN A 185 18.85 -14.34 0.55
CA GLN A 185 17.90 -14.63 -0.54
C GLN A 185 17.35 -13.32 -1.12
N LEU A 186 17.12 -12.32 -0.26
CA LEU A 186 16.69 -10.98 -0.67
C LEU A 186 17.69 -10.34 -1.64
N ILE A 187 18.98 -10.31 -1.31
CA ILE A 187 20.00 -9.74 -2.21
C ILE A 187 20.12 -10.53 -3.52
N TYR A 188 20.02 -11.87 -3.45
CA TYR A 188 20.03 -12.70 -4.66
C TYR A 188 18.84 -12.37 -5.57
N LEU A 189 17.65 -12.22 -5.00
CA LEU A 189 16.45 -11.85 -5.74
C LEU A 189 16.61 -10.48 -6.40
N VAL A 190 17.06 -9.46 -5.66
CA VAL A 190 17.23 -8.11 -6.20
C VAL A 190 18.26 -8.08 -7.34
N ARG A 191 19.33 -8.87 -7.25
CA ARG A 191 20.31 -9.01 -8.35
C ARG A 191 19.76 -9.70 -9.59
N LYS A 192 18.76 -10.57 -9.44
CA LYS A 192 18.10 -11.26 -10.55
C LYS A 192 17.17 -10.33 -11.33
N PHE A 193 16.63 -9.28 -10.69
CA PHE A 193 15.69 -8.34 -11.29
C PHE A 193 16.33 -6.95 -11.44
N PRO A 194 17.03 -6.67 -12.55
CA PRO A 194 17.67 -5.37 -12.78
C PRO A 194 16.67 -4.22 -12.92
N GLU A 195 15.42 -4.53 -13.31
CA GLU A 195 14.30 -3.57 -13.40
C GLU A 195 13.84 -3.02 -12.03
N GLY A 196 14.31 -3.63 -10.93
CA GLY A 196 13.94 -3.28 -9.57
C GLY A 196 12.71 -4.04 -9.07
N ILE A 197 12.55 -4.05 -7.74
CA ILE A 197 11.45 -4.71 -7.03
C ILE A 197 10.79 -3.72 -6.08
N ALA A 198 9.47 -3.61 -6.14
CA ALA A 198 8.73 -2.74 -5.23
C ALA A 198 8.82 -3.24 -3.78
N VAL A 199 9.13 -2.35 -2.84
CA VAL A 199 9.28 -2.71 -1.42
C VAL A 199 7.97 -3.23 -0.84
N ILE A 200 6.81 -2.79 -1.35
CA ILE A 200 5.49 -3.33 -0.96
C ILE A 200 5.36 -4.85 -1.17
N ASP A 201 6.02 -5.40 -2.19
CA ASP A 201 5.99 -6.83 -2.51
C ASP A 201 6.99 -7.64 -1.67
N LEU A 202 7.91 -6.96 -0.98
CA LEU A 202 8.93 -7.54 -0.12
C LEU A 202 8.55 -7.43 1.36
N LYS A 203 7.81 -6.39 1.76
CA LYS A 203 7.38 -6.11 3.14
C LYS A 203 6.73 -7.30 3.82
N ASP A 204 5.99 -8.12 3.07
CA ASP A 204 5.25 -9.26 3.59
C ASP A 204 6.03 -10.57 3.53
N ALA A 205 7.29 -10.60 3.07
CA ALA A 205 8.06 -11.84 2.93
C ALA A 205 8.46 -12.41 4.30
N TYR A 206 9.16 -11.63 5.11
CA TYR A 206 9.54 -12.01 6.48
C TYR A 206 9.61 -10.76 7.41
N PRO A 207 9.56 -10.93 8.75
CA PRO A 207 9.36 -9.80 9.68
C PRO A 207 10.47 -8.73 9.63
N THR A 208 11.73 -9.12 9.45
CA THR A 208 12.90 -8.22 9.49
C THR A 208 13.29 -7.65 8.12
N VAL A 209 12.47 -7.84 7.07
CA VAL A 209 12.77 -7.37 5.70
C VAL A 209 13.12 -5.90 5.65
N MET A 210 12.38 -5.06 6.38
CA MET A 210 12.59 -3.61 6.34
C MET A 210 13.95 -3.21 6.92
N GLU A 211 14.37 -3.85 8.01
CA GLU A 211 15.68 -3.64 8.62
C GLU A 211 16.79 -4.14 7.69
N ASP A 212 16.59 -5.30 7.09
CA ASP A 212 17.53 -5.89 6.14
C ASP A 212 17.70 -5.04 4.87
N LEU A 213 16.61 -4.51 4.32
CA LEU A 213 16.65 -3.57 3.19
C LEU A 213 17.44 -2.32 3.53
N GLN A 214 17.23 -1.74 4.71
CA GLN A 214 18.00 -0.60 5.18
C GLN A 214 19.47 -0.96 5.39
N ALA A 215 19.77 -2.13 5.95
CA ALA A 215 21.13 -2.62 6.11
C ALA A 215 21.82 -2.87 4.77
N LEU A 216 21.11 -3.37 3.76
CA LEU A 216 21.64 -3.58 2.39
C LEU A 216 21.88 -2.25 1.67
N LYS A 217 21.04 -1.24 1.91
CA LYS A 217 21.26 0.14 1.46
C LYS A 217 22.50 0.76 2.13
N ALA A 218 22.62 0.62 3.43
CA ALA A 218 23.77 1.13 4.19
C ALA A 218 25.08 0.44 3.77
N ALA A 219 25.01 -0.86 3.47
CA ALA A 219 26.12 -1.62 2.90
C ALA A 219 26.43 -1.26 1.43
N GLY A 220 25.60 -0.42 0.78
CA GLY A 220 25.74 -0.03 -0.61
C GLY A 220 25.52 -1.18 -1.60
N GLN A 221 24.82 -2.24 -1.22
CA GLN A 221 24.54 -3.39 -2.08
C GLN A 221 23.26 -3.22 -2.91
N ILE A 222 22.35 -2.36 -2.45
CA ILE A 222 21.06 -2.07 -3.07
C ILE A 222 20.84 -0.55 -3.03
N TRP A 223 20.19 -0.01 -4.07
CA TRP A 223 19.62 1.32 -4.05
C TRP A 223 18.13 1.25 -3.75
N LEU A 224 17.67 1.99 -2.74
CA LEU A 224 16.25 2.25 -2.53
C LEU A 224 15.93 3.64 -3.07
N LEU A 225 15.08 3.69 -4.08
CA LEU A 225 14.61 4.92 -4.72
C LEU A 225 13.11 5.07 -4.47
N SER A 226 12.72 6.20 -3.89
CA SER A 226 11.31 6.55 -3.70
C SER A 226 10.77 7.16 -4.97
N ASN A 227 9.67 6.61 -5.50
CA ASN A 227 8.97 7.24 -6.62
C ASN A 227 8.12 8.41 -6.09
N LEU A 228 8.35 9.62 -6.63
CA LEU A 228 7.65 10.84 -6.23
C LEU A 228 6.13 10.78 -6.44
N ASP A 229 5.68 9.96 -7.39
CA ASP A 229 4.26 9.86 -7.77
C ASP A 229 3.49 8.80 -6.94
N SER A 230 4.10 7.65 -6.69
CA SER A 230 3.46 6.52 -5.98
C SER A 230 3.80 6.44 -4.49
N GLN A 231 4.79 7.20 -4.00
CA GLN A 231 5.34 7.09 -2.64
C GLN A 231 5.84 5.67 -2.28
N GLU A 232 5.98 4.80 -3.28
CA GLU A 232 6.50 3.46 -3.13
C GLU A 232 8.02 3.48 -3.35
N ASP A 233 8.73 2.86 -2.41
CA ASP A 233 10.15 2.62 -2.56
C ASP A 233 10.37 1.42 -3.48
N ILE A 234 11.32 1.53 -4.40
CA ILE A 234 11.75 0.46 -5.30
C ILE A 234 13.21 0.12 -4.99
N ALA A 235 13.48 -1.16 -4.79
CA ALA A 235 14.80 -1.71 -4.53
C ALA A 235 15.47 -2.14 -5.85
N TYR A 236 16.62 -1.53 -6.15
CA TYR A 236 17.46 -1.82 -7.33
C TYR A 236 18.79 -2.45 -6.90
N PRO A 237 19.34 -3.39 -7.68
CA PRO A 237 20.67 -3.93 -7.40
C PRO A 237 21.75 -2.86 -7.62
N ASN A 238 22.69 -2.73 -6.68
CA ASN A 238 23.90 -1.94 -6.88
C ASN A 238 25.08 -2.89 -7.15
N ASP A 239 25.84 -2.63 -8.22
CA ASP A 239 27.05 -3.42 -8.51
C ASP A 239 28.19 -2.96 -7.58
N PRO A 240 28.69 -3.83 -6.69
CA PRO A 240 29.77 -3.49 -5.77
C PRO A 240 31.11 -3.22 -6.47
N ARG A 241 31.23 -3.48 -7.78
CA ARG A 241 32.47 -3.27 -8.55
C ARG A 241 32.75 -1.81 -8.88
N VAL A 242 31.76 -0.91 -8.76
CA VAL A 242 31.90 0.49 -9.21
C VAL A 242 31.54 1.50 -8.10
N PRO A 243 32.20 1.48 -6.91
CA PRO A 243 32.01 2.51 -5.91
C PRO A 243 32.78 3.78 -6.29
N ILE A 244 32.20 4.64 -7.12
CA ILE A 244 32.77 5.96 -7.44
C ILE A 244 32.22 6.96 -6.41
N LYS A 245 33.05 7.33 -5.44
CA LYS A 245 32.74 8.43 -4.52
C LYS A 245 33.19 9.74 -5.17
N VAL A 246 32.26 10.68 -5.29
CA VAL A 246 32.50 12.01 -5.87
C VAL A 246 32.08 13.05 -4.83
N ASP A 247 32.97 13.99 -4.52
CA ASP A 247 32.70 15.07 -3.58
C ASP A 247 31.57 15.98 -4.05
N ASP A 248 30.85 16.58 -3.12
CA ASP A 248 29.67 17.39 -3.44
C ASP A 248 30.03 18.67 -4.21
N GLU A 249 31.22 19.23 -3.98
CA GLU A 249 31.74 20.36 -4.76
C GLU A 249 31.97 19.98 -6.24
N LEU A 250 32.54 18.80 -6.49
CA LEU A 250 32.74 18.30 -7.85
C LEU A 250 31.42 17.99 -8.55
N LYS A 251 30.42 17.49 -7.80
CA LYS A 251 29.05 17.33 -8.32
C LYS A 251 28.43 18.68 -8.70
N LEU A 252 28.66 19.72 -7.90
CA LEU A 252 28.15 21.07 -8.17
C LEU A 252 28.83 21.68 -9.40
N LEU A 253 30.16 21.57 -9.48
CA LEU A 253 30.94 22.01 -10.63
C LEU A 253 30.45 21.33 -11.91
N PHE A 254 30.28 20.01 -11.88
CA PHE A 254 29.80 19.24 -13.03
C PHE A 254 28.41 19.69 -13.49
N ARG A 255 27.48 19.98 -12.56
CA ARG A 255 26.15 20.49 -12.89
C ARG A 255 26.15 21.93 -13.41
N GLY A 256 27.15 22.73 -13.00
CA GLY A 256 27.32 24.11 -13.44
C GLY A 256 27.97 24.26 -14.81
N ILE A 257 28.58 23.20 -15.36
CA ILE A 257 29.11 23.21 -16.73
C ILE A 257 27.93 23.23 -17.70
N GLU A 258 27.66 24.38 -18.30
CA GLU A 258 26.68 24.52 -19.38
C GLU A 258 27.26 23.90 -20.67
N LEU A 259 26.63 22.83 -21.13
CA LEU A 259 26.94 22.23 -22.44
C LEU A 259 26.23 23.03 -23.55
N PRO A 260 26.93 23.35 -24.66
CA PRO A 260 26.29 23.95 -25.82
C PRO A 260 25.13 23.09 -26.32
N ARG A 261 24.00 23.72 -26.69
CA ARG A 261 22.80 22.98 -27.12
C ARG A 261 22.96 22.38 -28.52
N ASP A 262 23.76 23.00 -29.40
CA ASP A 262 24.02 22.47 -30.73
C ASP A 262 25.24 21.53 -30.72
N MET A 263 25.09 20.40 -31.41
CA MET A 263 26.14 19.40 -31.54
C MET A 263 27.35 19.90 -32.33
N LEU A 264 27.15 20.85 -33.26
CA LEU A 264 28.27 21.47 -33.99
C LEU A 264 29.21 22.26 -33.08
N ASP A 265 28.66 22.96 -32.09
CA ASP A 265 29.44 23.79 -31.20
C ASP A 265 30.23 22.91 -30.23
N ILE A 266 29.63 21.80 -29.76
CA ILE A 266 30.35 20.76 -29.01
C ILE A 266 31.49 20.15 -29.84
N GLU A 267 31.27 19.85 -31.13
CA GLU A 267 32.31 19.31 -32.00
C GLU A 267 33.46 20.30 -32.25
N LYS A 268 33.14 21.59 -32.45
CA LYS A 268 34.14 22.65 -32.60
C LYS A 268 34.96 22.82 -31.32
N ASP A 269 34.31 22.81 -30.16
CA ASP A 269 34.99 22.95 -28.88
C ASP A 269 35.86 21.73 -28.57
N LEU A 270 35.42 20.51 -28.92
CA LEU A 270 36.24 19.31 -28.82
C LEU A 270 37.47 19.39 -29.74
N GLN A 271 37.29 19.80 -31.00
CA GLN A 271 38.41 19.96 -31.96
C GLN A 271 39.39 21.05 -31.52
N LYS A 272 38.88 22.17 -31.00
CA LYS A 272 39.69 23.27 -30.43
C LYS A 272 40.54 22.78 -29.26
N ASN A 273 40.01 21.87 -28.44
CA ASN A 273 40.71 21.24 -27.33
C ASN A 273 41.51 19.97 -27.72
N GLY A 274 41.65 19.67 -29.03
CA GLY A 274 42.43 18.54 -29.54
C GLY A 274 41.81 17.16 -29.33
N MET A 275 40.55 17.08 -28.91
CA MET A 275 39.80 15.83 -28.75
C MET A 275 39.06 15.46 -30.04
N LYS A 276 39.11 14.19 -30.43
CA LYS A 276 38.37 13.70 -31.61
C LYS A 276 36.88 13.61 -31.27
N PRO A 277 36.00 14.32 -31.98
CA PRO A 277 34.58 14.22 -31.72
C PRO A 277 34.05 12.82 -32.03
N ALA A 278 33.21 12.28 -31.14
CA ALA A 278 32.59 10.96 -31.33
C ALA A 278 31.56 10.95 -32.48
N THR A 279 30.99 12.12 -32.77
CA THR A 279 30.05 12.35 -33.86
C THR A 279 30.71 13.26 -34.89
N ASN A 280 30.46 13.05 -36.18
CA ASN A 280 30.98 13.89 -37.24
C ASN A 280 29.84 14.66 -37.91
N THR A 281 29.10 15.42 -37.10
CA THR A 281 27.89 16.15 -37.49
C THR A 281 28.23 17.31 -38.41
N ALA A 282 29.40 17.94 -38.24
CA ALA A 282 29.95 18.92 -39.16
C ALA A 282 30.15 18.35 -40.58
N GLN A 283 30.78 17.18 -40.69
CA GLN A 283 30.94 16.51 -41.98
C GLN A 283 29.60 16.06 -42.57
N ARG A 284 28.65 15.60 -41.74
CA ARG A 284 27.30 15.20 -42.18
C ARG A 284 26.45 16.40 -42.66
N ARG A 285 26.51 17.56 -41.98
CA ARG A 285 25.83 18.80 -42.40
C ARG A 285 26.49 19.42 -43.64
N ALA A 286 27.83 19.39 -43.72
CA ALA A 286 28.56 19.80 -44.92
C ALA A 286 28.22 18.91 -46.13
N MET A 287 28.17 17.58 -45.96
CA MET A 287 27.71 16.66 -47.01
C MET A 287 26.25 16.89 -47.39
N ALA A 288 25.36 17.21 -46.45
CA ALA A 288 23.96 17.51 -46.74
C ALA A 288 23.77 18.85 -47.50
N GLN A 289 24.63 19.85 -47.23
CA GLN A 289 24.62 21.14 -47.93
C GLN A 289 25.30 21.07 -49.30
N VAL A 290 26.38 20.30 -49.43
CA VAL A 290 27.02 20.00 -50.73
C VAL A 290 26.10 19.12 -51.60
N GLN A 291 25.27 18.28 -50.98
CA GLN A 291 24.14 17.60 -51.64
C GLN A 291 22.86 18.45 -51.69
N GLY A 292 22.97 19.77 -51.50
CA GLY A 292 21.91 20.71 -51.83
C GLY A 292 21.58 20.60 -53.31
N ILE A 293 20.44 19.97 -53.59
CA ILE A 293 19.89 19.68 -54.93
C ILE A 293 20.68 18.62 -55.71
N SER A 294 20.81 17.41 -55.15
CA SER A 294 20.50 16.27 -56.02
C SER A 294 19.14 15.75 -55.61
N SER A 295 18.18 15.88 -56.52
CA SER A 295 16.95 15.11 -56.49
C SER A 295 17.36 13.67 -56.22
N LYS A 296 17.08 13.15 -55.01
CA LYS A 296 17.04 11.70 -54.82
C LYS A 296 16.18 11.19 -55.98
N PRO A 297 16.69 10.33 -56.88
CA PRO A 297 15.76 9.61 -57.72
C PRO A 297 14.90 8.87 -56.72
N LYS A 298 13.60 9.21 -56.68
CA LYS A 298 12.59 8.39 -56.00
C LYS A 298 13.02 6.95 -56.28
N THR A 299 13.37 6.19 -55.25
CA THR A 299 13.54 4.75 -55.41
C THR A 299 12.25 4.31 -56.08
N LYS A 300 12.32 4.08 -57.40
CA LYS A 300 11.24 3.49 -58.15
C LYS A 300 10.98 2.22 -57.37
N LYS A 301 9.83 2.15 -56.69
CA LYS A 301 9.30 0.87 -56.22
C LYS A 301 9.49 -0.05 -57.42
N LYS A 302 10.40 -1.03 -57.31
CA LYS A 302 10.50 -2.06 -58.33
C LYS A 302 9.09 -2.61 -58.40
N LYS A 303 8.41 -2.36 -59.52
CA LYS A 303 7.10 -2.91 -59.82
C LYS A 303 7.30 -4.40 -59.64
N HIS A 304 6.68 -4.97 -58.61
CA HIS A 304 6.78 -6.38 -58.32
C HIS A 304 6.07 -7.08 -59.46
N GLU A 305 6.77 -7.35 -60.56
CA GLU A 305 6.26 -8.20 -61.61
C GLU A 305 6.08 -9.57 -60.98
N ILE A 306 4.81 -9.96 -60.91
CA ILE A 306 4.41 -11.28 -60.48
C ILE A 306 4.94 -12.23 -61.57
N SER A 307 6.09 -12.85 -61.29
CA SER A 307 6.64 -13.89 -62.15
C SER A 307 5.63 -15.02 -62.32
N LYS A 308 5.64 -15.67 -63.49
CA LYS A 308 4.74 -16.76 -63.94
C LYS A 308 4.65 -17.98 -63.00
N ARG A 309 5.36 -17.96 -61.86
CA ARG A 309 5.41 -19.02 -60.84
C ARG A 309 4.62 -18.69 -59.56
N THR A 310 3.98 -17.53 -59.46
CA THR A 310 3.15 -17.19 -58.30
C THR A 310 1.71 -17.65 -58.53
N LYS A 311 1.23 -18.61 -57.73
CA LYS A 311 -0.14 -19.13 -57.84
C LYS A 311 -1.14 -18.03 -57.48
N LEU A 312 -1.86 -17.53 -58.49
CA LEU A 312 -2.90 -16.53 -58.36
C LEU A 312 -4.21 -17.21 -57.98
N THR A 313 -4.80 -16.85 -56.84
CA THR A 313 -6.06 -17.44 -56.34
C THR A 313 -7.31 -16.74 -56.87
N ASN A 314 -7.16 -15.66 -57.65
CA ASN A 314 -8.26 -14.84 -58.15
C ASN A 314 -8.45 -15.02 -59.66
N ALA A 315 -9.00 -16.16 -60.07
CA ALA A 315 -9.25 -16.51 -61.48
C ALA A 315 -10.53 -15.88 -62.07
N HIS A 316 -11.34 -15.18 -61.26
CA HIS A 316 -12.66 -14.67 -61.66
C HIS A 316 -12.69 -13.18 -62.04
N LEU A 317 -11.54 -12.49 -62.06
CA LEU A 317 -11.44 -11.06 -62.41
C LEU A 317 -10.35 -10.83 -63.48
N PRO A 318 -10.63 -11.14 -64.76
CA PRO A 318 -9.64 -11.10 -65.83
C PRO A 318 -9.24 -9.68 -66.28
N GLU A 319 -10.08 -8.66 -66.03
CA GLU A 319 -9.80 -7.27 -66.44
C GLU A 319 -8.54 -6.69 -65.78
N LEU A 320 -8.18 -7.15 -64.59
CA LEU A 320 -7.02 -6.66 -63.84
C LEU A 320 -5.66 -7.02 -64.47
N PHE A 321 -5.63 -7.96 -65.43
CA PHE A 321 -4.38 -8.53 -65.97
C PHE A 321 -4.14 -8.26 -67.47
N GLN A 322 -5.04 -7.54 -68.14
CA GLN A 322 -4.93 -7.23 -69.58
C GLN A 322 -3.68 -6.42 -69.95
N ASN A 323 -3.13 -5.65 -69.00
CA ASN A 323 -1.98 -4.77 -69.20
C ASN A 323 -0.61 -5.43 -68.97
N LEU A 324 -0.56 -6.75 -68.74
CA LEU A 324 0.69 -7.49 -68.48
C LEU A 324 1.28 -8.17 -69.73
N ASN A 325 0.55 -8.21 -70.85
CA ASN A 325 0.96 -8.89 -72.09
C ASN A 325 1.34 -7.94 -73.25
N LYS A 326 1.81 -6.73 -72.95
CA LYS A 326 2.40 -5.82 -73.96
C LYS A 326 3.90 -5.65 -73.75
#